data_AF-A0A3A4PM41-F1
#
_entry.id   AF-A0A3A4PM41-F1
#
_cell.length_a   1.000
_cell.length_b   1.000
_cell.length_c   1.000
_cell.angle_alpha   90.00
_cell.angle_beta   90.00
_cell.angle_gamma   90.00
#
_symmetry.space_group_name_H-M   'P 1'
#
loop_
_entity.id
_entity.type
_entity.pdbx_description
1 polymer ?
#
loop_
_entity_poly.entity_id
_entity_poly.type
_entity_poly.pdbx_seq_one_letter_code
_entity_poly.pdbx_strand_id
1 'polypeptide(L)'
;METILLPKDVAIKAFDYALQVADNKFKETATNILSQLKAPPANPLFFHMLGGFRIYQGGREVSRESFRRAQAWKLICFLAHSFPRRVSHETIMEAFWPGIEEVSAKRNIYTNLSSLCMTLEPYKERNSRSQYIHHHDGMIWLEPSLIAGSDVAAFESSCQSGEAQLASGNDVEALALFRKARTIFKGDYLENEPYTDWAISRRSLIEGRLLLLHKRLSALLLKQGNLGEAISCLEEAFARDPFQEWICRALMKAYHQAGLRGKIQGCFDSLKESLHQELNVEPDPRTCDLYIHLSNAGQPDGYHNRGDAGLQRINSGS
;
A
#
# COMPACT_ATOMS: atom_id res chain seq x y z
N MET A 1 27.46 4.68 -8.33
CA MET A 1 27.63 5.46 -7.09
C MET A 1 26.28 5.56 -6.43
N GLU A 2 26.20 5.25 -5.14
CA GLU A 2 24.94 5.34 -4.38
C GLU A 2 24.66 6.79 -3.98
N THR A 3 23.44 7.25 -4.22
CA THR A 3 23.02 8.60 -3.80
C THR A 3 22.69 8.57 -2.31
N ILE A 4 23.69 8.84 -1.46
CA ILE A 4 23.51 8.96 -0.02
C ILE A 4 22.57 10.15 0.27
N LEU A 5 21.32 9.85 0.65
CA LEU A 5 20.34 10.85 1.08
C LEU A 5 20.72 11.39 2.45
N LEU A 6 21.55 12.44 2.47
CA LEU A 6 21.91 13.17 3.68
C LEU A 6 20.66 13.82 4.31
N PRO A 7 20.48 13.76 5.64
CA PRO A 7 19.44 14.50 6.35
C PRO A 7 19.48 16.01 6.01
N LYS A 8 18.32 16.67 5.99
CA LYS A 8 18.19 18.03 5.45
C LYS A 8 19.01 19.08 6.21
N ASP A 9 19.26 18.88 7.51
CA ASP A 9 20.16 19.73 8.29
C ASP A 9 21.64 19.50 7.95
N VAL A 10 22.03 18.27 7.61
CA VAL A 10 23.37 17.94 7.10
C VAL A 10 23.55 18.46 5.69
N ALA A 11 22.51 18.37 4.84
CA ALA A 11 22.52 18.95 3.49
C ALA A 11 22.63 20.49 3.51
N ILE A 12 21.93 21.16 4.43
CA ILE A 12 22.07 22.62 4.64
C ILE A 12 23.48 22.94 5.15
N LYS A 13 23.98 22.28 6.20
CA LYS A 13 25.35 22.48 6.70
C LYS A 13 26.42 22.20 5.63
N ALA A 14 26.22 21.20 4.77
CA ALA A 14 27.11 20.89 3.65
C ALA A 14 27.04 21.95 2.54
N PHE A 15 25.87 22.56 2.31
CA PHE A 15 25.70 23.67 1.37
C PHE A 15 26.30 24.98 1.91
N ASP A 16 26.12 25.27 3.21
CA ASP A 16 26.75 26.39 3.90
C ASP A 16 28.28 26.23 3.92
N TYR A 17 28.78 25.02 4.20
CA TYR A 17 30.21 24.69 4.13
C TYR A 17 30.75 24.78 2.69
N ALA A 18 29.99 24.32 1.69
CA ALA A 18 30.33 24.54 0.28
C ALA A 18 30.36 26.04 -0.07
N LEU A 19 29.44 26.85 0.45
CA LEU A 19 29.47 28.32 0.30
C LEU A 19 30.58 29.00 1.11
N GLN A 20 31.16 28.33 2.12
CA GLN A 20 32.38 28.79 2.78
C GLN A 20 33.64 28.45 1.96
N VAL A 21 33.74 27.21 1.45
CA VAL A 21 34.96 26.65 0.82
C VAL A 21 35.04 26.87 -0.71
N ALA A 22 33.92 27.05 -1.41
CA ALA A 22 33.92 27.29 -2.85
C ALA A 22 34.62 28.61 -3.23
N ASP A 23 35.16 28.69 -4.44
CA ASP A 23 35.75 29.92 -4.97
C ASP A 23 34.69 31.03 -5.09
N ASN A 24 35.10 32.29 -4.89
CA ASN A 24 34.21 33.45 -4.81
C ASN A 24 33.29 33.56 -6.04
N LYS A 25 33.81 33.23 -7.22
CA LYS A 25 33.05 33.23 -8.48
C LYS A 25 31.87 32.24 -8.48
N PHE A 26 31.97 31.11 -7.77
CA PHE A 26 30.85 30.17 -7.60
C PHE A 26 29.85 30.70 -6.56
N LYS A 27 30.32 31.35 -5.48
CA LYS A 27 29.45 32.03 -4.51
C LYS A 27 28.64 33.14 -5.19
N GLU A 28 29.28 33.99 -5.97
CA GLU A 28 28.64 35.04 -6.78
C GLU A 28 27.65 34.45 -7.78
N THR A 29 28.02 33.38 -8.50
CA THR A 29 27.12 32.72 -9.46
C THR A 29 25.88 32.14 -8.78
N ALA A 30 26.05 31.42 -7.67
CA ALA A 30 24.94 30.88 -6.88
C ALA A 30 24.06 32.01 -6.30
N THR A 31 24.67 33.07 -5.76
CA THR A 31 23.96 34.24 -5.20
C THR A 31 23.19 35.00 -6.28
N ASN A 32 23.76 35.15 -7.48
CA ASN A 32 23.10 35.79 -8.63
C ASN A 32 21.94 34.95 -9.18
N ILE A 33 22.06 33.62 -9.22
CA ILE A 33 20.95 32.74 -9.59
C ILE A 33 19.85 32.79 -8.52
N LEU A 34 20.21 32.77 -7.23
CA LEU A 34 19.27 32.88 -6.11
C LEU A 34 18.59 34.26 -6.02
N SER A 35 19.24 35.34 -6.45
CA SER A 35 18.64 36.69 -6.50
C SER A 35 17.78 36.93 -7.75
N GLN A 36 18.00 36.18 -8.83
CA GLN A 36 17.14 36.18 -10.01
C GLN A 36 15.89 35.29 -9.82
N LEU A 37 15.95 34.32 -8.90
CA LEU A 37 14.80 33.51 -8.47
C LEU A 37 13.89 34.35 -7.56
N LYS A 38 12.77 34.85 -8.12
CA LYS A 38 11.75 35.65 -7.40
C LYS A 38 11.19 35.02 -6.12
N ALA A 39 11.31 33.71 -5.98
CA ALA A 39 11.16 32.96 -4.74
C ALA A 39 12.11 31.76 -4.79
N PRO A 40 12.60 31.24 -3.64
CA PRO A 40 13.28 29.95 -3.63
C PRO A 40 12.33 28.87 -4.19
N PRO A 41 12.85 27.87 -4.93
CA PRO A 41 12.02 26.88 -5.60
C PRO A 41 11.15 26.12 -4.59
N ALA A 42 9.88 25.91 -4.96
CA ALA A 42 8.93 25.13 -4.19
C ALA A 42 9.52 23.77 -3.78
N ASN A 43 9.33 23.40 -2.51
CA ASN A 43 9.81 22.13 -1.98
C ASN A 43 8.86 21.02 -2.46
N PRO A 44 9.33 19.99 -3.20
CA PRO A 44 8.43 18.99 -3.76
C PRO A 44 7.54 18.31 -2.72
N LEU A 45 6.30 18.02 -3.13
CA LEU A 45 5.30 17.31 -2.34
C LEU A 45 5.46 15.80 -2.51
N PHE A 46 5.40 15.06 -1.42
CA PHE A 46 5.22 13.61 -1.41
C PHE A 46 3.90 13.26 -0.71
N PHE A 47 3.13 12.35 -1.29
CA PHE A 47 1.84 11.92 -0.74
C PHE A 47 1.95 10.55 -0.10
N HIS A 48 1.62 10.45 1.19
CA HIS A 48 1.22 9.18 1.77
C HIS A 48 -0.27 8.98 1.55
N MET A 49 -0.65 7.80 1.07
CA MET A 49 -2.02 7.42 0.78
C MET A 49 -2.35 5.98 1.23
N LEU A 50 -1.35 5.21 1.71
CA LEU A 50 -1.52 3.92 2.37
C LEU A 50 -1.44 4.11 3.88
N GLY A 51 -2.47 3.71 4.62
CA GLY A 51 -2.60 4.01 6.05
C GLY A 51 -2.96 5.47 6.28
N GLY A 52 -3.93 5.97 5.50
CA GLY A 52 -4.44 7.34 5.57
C GLY A 52 -3.62 8.39 4.80
N PHE A 53 -4.29 9.44 4.35
CA PHE A 53 -3.71 10.54 3.59
C PHE A 53 -2.87 11.47 4.46
N ARG A 54 -1.61 11.72 4.06
CA ARG A 54 -0.71 12.75 4.62
C ARG A 54 0.11 13.39 3.49
N ILE A 55 0.49 14.66 3.66
CA ILE A 55 1.23 15.45 2.68
C ILE A 55 2.56 15.87 3.29
N TYR A 56 3.69 15.61 2.60
CA TYR A 56 5.01 16.06 3.03
C TYR A 56 5.60 17.03 2.02
N GLN A 57 5.89 18.26 2.46
CA GLN A 57 6.54 19.30 1.65
C GLN A 57 8.02 19.35 2.00
N GLY A 58 8.88 18.84 1.12
CA GLY A 58 10.34 18.82 1.32
C GLY A 58 10.79 18.15 2.63
N GLY A 59 10.10 17.09 3.05
CA GLY A 59 10.39 16.32 4.27
C GLY A 59 9.69 16.80 5.55
N ARG A 60 8.86 17.86 5.50
CA ARG A 60 8.01 18.29 6.63
C ARG A 60 6.54 18.00 6.34
N GLU A 61 5.81 17.47 7.32
CA GLU A 61 4.38 17.20 7.17
C GLU A 61 3.57 18.51 7.13
N VAL A 62 2.67 18.64 6.15
CA VAL A 62 1.68 19.71 6.07
C VAL A 62 0.42 19.20 6.76
N SER A 63 0.32 19.46 8.06
CA SER A 63 -0.71 18.83 8.91
C SER A 63 -2.14 19.19 8.49
N ARG A 64 -3.07 18.28 8.80
CA ARG A 64 -4.50 18.39 8.45
C ARG A 64 -5.16 19.66 8.98
N GLU A 65 -4.70 20.15 10.12
CA GLU A 65 -5.18 21.31 10.88
C GLU A 65 -4.79 22.63 10.22
N SER A 66 -3.72 22.63 9.41
CA SER A 66 -3.29 23.80 8.63
C SER A 66 -4.32 24.19 7.56
N PHE A 67 -5.20 23.26 7.18
CA PHE A 67 -6.24 23.47 6.18
C PHE A 67 -7.50 24.08 6.79
N ARG A 68 -7.59 25.43 6.72
CA ARG A 68 -8.74 26.24 7.20
C ARG A 68 -10.13 25.82 6.67
N ARG A 69 -10.22 24.92 5.69
CA ARG A 69 -11.46 24.36 5.13
C ARG A 69 -11.30 22.86 4.92
N ALA A 70 -12.23 22.06 5.42
CA ALA A 70 -12.19 20.61 5.24
C ALA A 70 -12.23 20.19 3.76
N GLN A 71 -13.01 20.89 2.93
CA GLN A 71 -13.10 20.60 1.51
C GLN A 71 -11.81 20.97 0.73
N ALA A 72 -10.99 21.89 1.24
CA ALA A 72 -9.68 22.21 0.65
C ALA A 72 -8.66 21.09 0.87
N TRP A 73 -8.75 20.36 1.99
CA TRP A 73 -7.98 19.12 2.22
C TRP A 73 -8.47 17.98 1.32
N LYS A 74 -9.79 17.73 1.27
CA LYS A 74 -10.33 16.70 0.36
C LYS A 74 -9.98 17.00 -1.11
N LEU A 75 -9.91 18.27 -1.51
CA LEU A 75 -9.52 18.69 -2.86
C LEU A 75 -8.06 18.30 -3.19
N ILE A 76 -7.09 18.50 -2.29
CA ILE A 76 -5.71 18.05 -2.53
C ILE A 76 -5.59 16.52 -2.46
N CYS A 77 -6.40 15.84 -1.65
CA CYS A 77 -6.51 14.37 -1.66
C CYS A 77 -6.97 13.83 -3.03
N PHE A 78 -8.03 14.43 -3.61
CA PHE A 78 -8.53 14.10 -4.95
C PHE A 78 -7.55 14.44 -6.08
N LEU A 79 -6.83 15.56 -5.98
CA LEU A 79 -5.78 15.93 -6.93
C LEU A 79 -4.59 14.97 -6.86
N ALA A 80 -4.17 14.55 -5.67
CA ALA A 80 -3.14 13.53 -5.48
C ALA A 80 -3.57 12.15 -6.02
N HIS A 81 -4.83 11.77 -5.83
CA HIS A 81 -5.43 10.57 -6.43
C HIS A 81 -5.48 10.63 -7.97
N SER A 82 -5.71 11.83 -8.52
CA SER A 82 -5.86 12.04 -9.96
C SER A 82 -4.52 12.16 -10.70
N PHE A 83 -3.45 12.55 -10.01
CA PHE A 83 -2.10 12.76 -10.54
C PHE A 83 -1.59 11.58 -11.40
N PRO A 84 -0.94 11.83 -12.56
CA PRO A 84 -0.58 13.14 -13.14
C PRO A 84 -1.67 13.75 -14.06
N ARG A 85 -2.92 13.27 -14.01
CA ARG A 85 -4.00 13.75 -14.88
C ARG A 85 -4.45 15.16 -14.48
N ARG A 86 -4.90 15.92 -15.48
CA ARG A 86 -5.72 17.13 -15.27
C ARG A 86 -7.18 16.70 -15.06
N VAL A 87 -7.88 17.38 -14.16
CA VAL A 87 -9.30 17.13 -13.84
C VAL A 87 -10.13 18.36 -14.17
N SER A 88 -11.32 18.17 -14.76
CA SER A 88 -12.20 19.29 -15.10
C SER A 88 -12.95 19.78 -13.86
N HIS A 89 -13.45 21.01 -13.92
CA HIS A 89 -14.39 21.53 -12.93
C HIS A 89 -15.62 20.64 -12.81
N GLU A 90 -16.13 20.08 -13.91
CA GLU A 90 -17.27 19.14 -13.90
C GLU A 90 -16.97 17.89 -13.07
N THR A 91 -15.80 17.25 -13.24
CA THR A 91 -15.40 16.10 -12.40
C THR A 91 -15.25 16.47 -10.92
N ILE A 92 -14.74 17.67 -10.62
CA ILE A 92 -14.63 18.16 -9.23
C ILE A 92 -16.00 18.55 -8.68
N MET A 93 -16.92 19.07 -9.49
CA MET A 93 -18.29 19.38 -9.07
C MET A 93 -19.01 18.09 -8.65
N GLU A 94 -19.00 17.06 -9.50
CA GLU A 94 -19.67 15.79 -9.20
C GLU A 94 -19.07 15.09 -7.97
N ALA A 95 -17.74 15.07 -7.86
CA ALA A 95 -17.03 14.39 -6.76
C ALA A 95 -17.12 15.10 -5.38
N PHE A 96 -17.66 16.31 -5.30
CA PHE A 96 -17.65 17.14 -4.07
C PHE A 96 -18.95 17.92 -3.77
N TRP A 97 -19.76 18.18 -4.78
CA TRP A 97 -20.98 19.01 -4.76
C TRP A 97 -22.04 18.50 -5.75
N PRO A 98 -22.38 17.20 -5.77
CA PRO A 98 -23.36 16.65 -6.70
C PRO A 98 -24.72 17.35 -6.52
N GLY A 99 -25.40 17.62 -7.64
CA GLY A 99 -26.69 18.33 -7.67
C GLY A 99 -26.65 19.83 -7.34
N ILE A 100 -25.48 20.45 -7.11
CA ILE A 100 -25.36 21.90 -6.91
C ILE A 100 -25.21 22.62 -8.26
N GLU A 101 -25.91 23.75 -8.41
CA GLU A 101 -25.81 24.66 -9.55
C GLU A 101 -24.35 25.00 -9.90
N GLU A 102 -24.00 24.89 -11.18
CA GLU A 102 -22.65 25.05 -11.73
C GLU A 102 -21.94 26.35 -11.29
N VAL A 103 -22.65 27.49 -11.29
CA VAL A 103 -22.10 28.80 -10.90
C VAL A 103 -21.69 28.79 -9.42
N SER A 104 -22.55 28.24 -8.56
CA SER A 104 -22.31 28.08 -7.13
C SER A 104 -21.22 27.04 -6.83
N ALA A 105 -21.19 25.92 -7.55
CA ALA A 105 -20.19 24.88 -7.38
C ALA A 105 -18.79 25.35 -7.86
N LYS A 106 -18.68 26.05 -9.00
CA LYS A 106 -17.43 26.70 -9.45
C LYS A 106 -16.92 27.73 -8.43
N ARG A 107 -17.81 28.53 -7.82
CA ARG A 107 -17.43 29.45 -6.73
C ARG A 107 -16.84 28.70 -5.53
N ASN A 108 -17.40 27.55 -5.18
CA ASN A 108 -16.88 26.70 -4.10
C ASN A 108 -15.53 26.06 -4.45
N ILE A 109 -15.32 25.63 -5.70
CA ILE A 109 -14.01 25.16 -6.20
C ILE A 109 -12.94 26.25 -5.99
N TYR A 110 -13.12 27.45 -6.56
CA TYR A 110 -12.12 28.52 -6.44
C TYR A 110 -11.88 28.96 -4.99
N THR A 111 -12.92 28.94 -4.15
CA THR A 111 -12.81 29.27 -2.71
C THR A 111 -11.93 28.27 -1.96
N ASN A 112 -12.09 26.97 -2.25
CA ASN A 112 -11.27 25.92 -1.63
C ASN A 112 -9.87 25.82 -2.24
N LEU A 113 -9.74 26.01 -3.56
CA LEU A 113 -8.46 26.11 -4.27
C LEU A 113 -7.59 27.25 -3.72
N SER A 114 -8.17 28.44 -3.53
CA SER A 114 -7.48 29.57 -2.90
C SER A 114 -7.04 29.26 -1.47
N SER A 115 -7.90 28.59 -0.69
CA SER A 115 -7.59 28.13 0.67
C SER A 115 -6.45 27.10 0.72
N LEU A 116 -6.42 26.20 -0.26
CA LEU A 116 -5.43 25.14 -0.44
C LEU A 116 -4.06 25.74 -0.82
N CYS A 117 -4.00 26.60 -1.84
CA CYS A 117 -2.76 27.24 -2.23
C CYS A 117 -2.17 28.11 -1.12
N MET A 118 -3.00 28.80 -0.33
CA MET A 118 -2.54 29.55 0.86
C MET A 118 -2.03 28.65 2.00
N THR A 119 -2.40 27.37 2.03
CA THR A 119 -1.87 26.40 3.01
C THR A 119 -0.53 25.81 2.54
N LEU A 120 -0.38 25.54 1.23
CA LEU A 120 0.86 25.02 0.64
C LEU A 120 1.93 26.11 0.40
N GLU A 121 1.52 27.37 0.21
CA GLU A 121 2.41 28.49 -0.11
C GLU A 121 2.08 29.72 0.78
N PRO A 122 2.30 29.65 2.11
CA PRO A 122 1.88 30.70 3.04
C PRO A 122 2.59 32.06 2.83
N TYR A 123 3.74 32.07 2.16
CA TYR A 123 4.51 33.28 1.82
C TYR A 123 4.20 33.82 0.41
N LYS A 124 3.18 33.28 -0.28
CA LYS A 124 2.91 33.65 -1.67
C LYS A 124 2.34 35.07 -1.79
N GLU A 125 2.89 35.84 -2.74
CA GLU A 125 2.36 37.15 -3.10
C GLU A 125 0.87 37.11 -3.46
N ARG A 126 0.12 38.12 -3.01
CA ARG A 126 -1.30 38.28 -3.32
C ARG A 126 -1.51 38.38 -4.83
N ASN A 127 -2.44 37.57 -5.35
CA ASN A 127 -2.77 37.42 -6.78
C ASN A 127 -1.73 36.71 -7.67
N SER A 128 -0.58 36.26 -7.15
CA SER A 128 0.36 35.45 -7.95
C SER A 128 -0.14 34.01 -8.17
N ARG A 129 0.33 33.37 -9.25
CA ARG A 129 0.00 31.96 -9.58
C ARG A 129 0.61 31.01 -8.54
N SER A 130 -0.09 29.93 -8.23
CA SER A 130 0.47 28.85 -7.38
C SER A 130 1.52 28.07 -8.17
N GLN A 131 2.61 27.69 -7.51
CA GLN A 131 3.61 26.78 -8.05
C GLN A 131 3.08 25.33 -8.09
N TYR A 132 2.50 24.85 -6.99
CA TYR A 132 2.08 23.44 -6.89
C TYR A 132 0.82 23.11 -7.70
N ILE A 133 -0.12 24.05 -7.83
CA ILE A 133 -1.44 23.78 -8.42
C ILE A 133 -1.73 24.78 -9.53
N HIS A 134 -2.11 24.27 -10.69
CA HIS A 134 -2.42 25.07 -11.86
C HIS A 134 -3.90 24.94 -12.22
N HIS A 135 -4.47 26.03 -12.75
CA HIS A 135 -5.82 26.07 -13.29
C HIS A 135 -5.81 26.85 -14.61
N HIS A 136 -6.37 26.25 -15.67
CA HIS A 136 -6.54 26.87 -16.99
C HIS A 136 -7.71 26.18 -17.72
N ASP A 137 -8.49 26.91 -18.52
CA ASP A 137 -9.62 26.39 -19.32
C ASP A 137 -10.60 25.46 -18.58
N GLY A 138 -10.84 25.71 -17.29
CA GLY A 138 -11.70 24.88 -16.46
C GLY A 138 -11.10 23.53 -16.03
N MET A 139 -9.81 23.32 -16.24
CA MET A 139 -9.02 22.18 -15.78
C MET A 139 -8.13 22.57 -14.60
N ILE A 140 -8.01 21.71 -13.60
CA ILE A 140 -7.11 21.85 -12.45
C ILE A 140 -6.12 20.68 -12.44
N TRP A 141 -4.86 20.92 -12.08
CA TRP A 141 -3.85 19.86 -11.92
C TRP A 141 -2.72 20.25 -10.94
N LEU A 142 -2.00 19.24 -10.46
CA LEU A 142 -0.75 19.42 -9.71
C LEU A 142 0.43 19.51 -10.69
N GLU A 143 1.36 20.42 -10.43
CA GLU A 143 2.55 20.62 -11.26
C GLU A 143 3.53 19.43 -11.12
N PRO A 144 3.75 18.61 -12.17
CA PRO A 144 4.50 17.35 -12.04
C PRO A 144 5.95 17.52 -11.60
N SER A 145 6.62 18.62 -11.95
CA SER A 145 8.00 18.88 -11.49
C SER A 145 8.13 19.13 -9.99
N LEU A 146 7.00 19.36 -9.30
CA LEU A 146 6.92 19.59 -7.85
C LEU A 146 6.24 18.44 -7.08
N ILE A 147 5.98 17.30 -7.72
CA ILE A 147 5.51 16.08 -7.06
C ILE A 147 6.62 15.03 -7.05
N ALA A 148 7.18 14.76 -5.86
CA ALA A 148 8.21 13.74 -5.65
C ALA A 148 7.68 12.30 -5.73
N GLY A 149 6.36 12.12 -5.65
CA GLY A 149 5.68 10.83 -5.81
C GLY A 149 4.70 10.51 -4.67
N SER A 150 4.38 9.22 -4.53
CA SER A 150 3.56 8.70 -3.44
C SER A 150 4.01 7.30 -2.99
N ASP A 151 3.62 6.90 -1.78
CA ASP A 151 3.81 5.54 -1.28
C ASP A 151 3.09 4.50 -2.16
N VAL A 152 1.89 4.81 -2.65
CA VAL A 152 1.16 4.00 -3.62
C VAL A 152 1.95 3.78 -4.91
N ALA A 153 2.57 4.82 -5.48
CA ALA A 153 3.38 4.66 -6.69
C ALA A 153 4.63 3.81 -6.42
N ALA A 154 5.26 3.96 -5.25
CA ALA A 154 6.40 3.14 -4.83
C ALA A 154 6.02 1.67 -4.59
N PHE A 155 4.82 1.41 -4.04
CA PHE A 155 4.22 0.09 -3.87
C PHE A 155 3.92 -0.56 -5.23
N GLU A 156 3.17 0.13 -6.11
CA GLU A 156 2.84 -0.35 -7.45
C GLU A 156 4.10 -0.68 -8.27
N SER A 157 5.09 0.20 -8.26
CA SER A 157 6.38 -0.01 -8.93
C SER A 157 7.12 -1.22 -8.36
N SER A 158 7.18 -1.38 -7.03
CA SER A 158 7.87 -2.52 -6.39
C SER A 158 7.18 -3.86 -6.72
N CYS A 159 5.84 -3.89 -6.71
CA CYS A 159 5.07 -5.07 -7.14
C CYS A 159 5.28 -5.39 -8.63
N GLN A 160 5.24 -4.39 -9.52
CA GLN A 160 5.41 -4.58 -10.96
C GLN A 160 6.83 -5.07 -11.30
N SER A 161 7.86 -4.50 -10.67
CA SER A 161 9.24 -4.96 -10.84
C SER A 161 9.43 -6.38 -10.26
N GLY A 162 8.77 -6.71 -9.14
CA GLY A 162 8.81 -8.06 -8.56
C GLY A 162 8.20 -9.12 -9.49
N GLU A 163 7.04 -8.85 -10.09
CA GLU A 163 6.43 -9.71 -11.11
C GLU A 163 7.32 -9.87 -12.36
N ALA A 164 7.99 -8.79 -12.79
CA ALA A 164 8.91 -8.84 -13.93
C ALA A 164 10.16 -9.70 -13.65
N GLN A 165 10.72 -9.63 -12.44
CA GLN A 165 11.84 -10.50 -12.02
C GLN A 165 11.41 -11.95 -11.80
N LEU A 166 10.18 -12.17 -11.32
CA LEU A 166 9.61 -13.51 -11.21
C LEU A 166 9.39 -14.14 -12.60
N ALA A 167 8.95 -13.36 -13.58
CA ALA A 167 8.78 -13.79 -14.97
C ALA A 167 10.11 -14.08 -15.69
N SER A 168 11.22 -13.46 -15.28
CA SER A 168 12.58 -13.79 -15.77
C SER A 168 13.25 -14.93 -15.00
N GLY A 169 12.59 -15.52 -14.00
CA GLY A 169 13.12 -16.59 -13.15
C GLY A 169 14.07 -16.12 -12.03
N ASN A 170 14.18 -14.81 -11.81
CA ASN A 170 15.01 -14.21 -10.77
C ASN A 170 14.24 -14.11 -9.43
N ASP A 171 13.98 -15.27 -8.83
CA ASP A 171 13.28 -15.42 -7.55
C ASP A 171 13.87 -14.56 -6.41
N VAL A 172 15.19 -14.31 -6.44
CA VAL A 172 15.90 -13.57 -5.37
C VAL A 172 15.56 -12.09 -5.41
N GLU A 173 15.67 -11.45 -6.58
CA GLU A 173 15.31 -10.04 -6.75
C GLU A 173 13.80 -9.85 -6.66
N ALA A 174 13.00 -10.78 -7.21
CA ALA A 174 11.55 -10.78 -7.04
C ALA A 174 11.15 -10.77 -5.55
N LEU A 175 11.77 -11.63 -4.74
CA LEU A 175 11.52 -11.68 -3.30
C LEU A 175 11.94 -10.38 -2.58
N ALA A 176 13.07 -9.78 -2.95
CA ALA A 176 13.51 -8.50 -2.39
C ALA A 176 12.51 -7.36 -2.71
N LEU A 177 12.03 -7.30 -3.95
CA LEU A 177 11.06 -6.30 -4.40
C LEU A 177 9.66 -6.50 -3.78
N PHE A 178 9.21 -7.74 -3.61
CA PHE A 178 7.97 -8.04 -2.90
C PHE A 178 8.06 -7.74 -1.40
N ARG A 179 9.18 -8.03 -0.74
CA ARG A 179 9.44 -7.58 0.65
C ARG A 179 9.38 -6.06 0.76
N LYS A 180 10.02 -5.34 -0.16
CA LYS A 180 9.96 -3.87 -0.23
C LYS A 180 8.53 -3.36 -0.42
N ALA A 181 7.72 -4.00 -1.28
CA ALA A 181 6.32 -3.63 -1.44
C ALA A 181 5.53 -3.82 -0.12
N ARG A 182 5.72 -4.94 0.59
CA ARG A 182 5.08 -5.20 1.88
C ARG A 182 5.53 -4.19 2.96
N THR A 183 6.79 -3.74 2.97
CA THR A 183 7.22 -2.71 3.94
C THR A 183 6.70 -1.31 3.62
N ILE A 184 6.38 -0.99 2.37
CA ILE A 184 5.76 0.28 1.97
C ILE A 184 4.27 0.32 2.35
N PHE A 185 3.56 -0.81 2.28
CA PHE A 185 2.14 -0.88 2.62
C PHE A 185 1.93 -0.71 4.14
N LYS A 186 1.22 0.34 4.56
CA LYS A 186 1.00 0.69 6.00
C LYS A 186 -0.44 0.63 6.48
N GLY A 187 -1.40 0.43 5.58
CA GLY A 187 -2.83 0.50 5.84
C GLY A 187 -3.57 0.78 4.54
N ASP A 188 -4.89 0.92 4.59
CA ASP A 188 -5.71 0.94 3.38
C ASP A 188 -5.59 2.24 2.58
N TYR A 189 -5.97 2.15 1.30
CA TYR A 189 -5.90 3.28 0.38
C TYR A 189 -6.92 4.35 0.79
N LEU A 190 -6.40 5.50 1.24
CA LEU A 190 -7.19 6.60 1.80
C LEU A 190 -8.10 6.16 2.97
N GLU A 191 -7.54 5.35 3.87
CA GLU A 191 -8.18 4.81 5.08
C GLU A 191 -8.91 5.87 5.95
N ASN A 192 -8.36 7.09 6.05
CA ASN A 192 -8.94 8.20 6.80
C ASN A 192 -9.96 9.06 6.02
N GLU A 193 -10.24 8.73 4.76
CA GLU A 193 -11.25 9.39 3.91
C GLU A 193 -12.21 8.35 3.29
N PRO A 194 -12.81 7.42 4.07
CA PRO A 194 -13.54 6.26 3.52
C PRO A 194 -14.75 6.67 2.66
N TYR A 195 -15.46 7.71 3.09
CA TYR A 195 -16.62 8.30 2.39
C TYR A 195 -16.16 9.17 1.21
N THR A 196 -15.56 8.53 0.21
CA THR A 196 -15.13 9.11 -1.07
C THR A 196 -15.33 8.11 -2.20
N ASP A 197 -16.41 8.30 -2.98
CA ASP A 197 -16.84 7.33 -3.98
C ASP A 197 -15.88 7.24 -5.17
N TRP A 198 -15.30 8.39 -5.54
CA TRP A 198 -14.23 8.49 -6.56
C TRP A 198 -12.98 7.65 -6.23
N ALA A 199 -12.78 7.28 -4.96
CA ALA A 199 -11.66 6.43 -4.55
C ALA A 199 -11.98 4.92 -4.61
N ILE A 200 -13.25 4.50 -4.72
CA ILE A 200 -13.66 3.08 -4.59
C ILE A 200 -12.91 2.17 -5.58
N SER A 201 -12.95 2.48 -6.89
CA SER A 201 -12.27 1.68 -7.90
C SER A 201 -10.74 1.62 -7.72
N ARG A 202 -10.16 2.60 -7.01
CA ARG A 202 -8.73 2.64 -6.69
C ARG A 202 -8.39 1.86 -5.43
N ARG A 203 -9.29 1.81 -4.43
CA ARG A 203 -9.18 0.91 -3.26
C ARG A 203 -9.10 -0.54 -3.72
N SER A 204 -10.11 -1.03 -4.44
CA SER A 204 -10.17 -2.41 -4.93
C SER A 204 -9.01 -2.80 -5.87
N LEU A 205 -8.49 -1.85 -6.65
CA LEU A 205 -7.29 -2.06 -7.47
C LEU A 205 -5.99 -2.17 -6.65
N ILE A 206 -5.92 -1.53 -5.47
CA ILE A 206 -4.78 -1.63 -4.55
C ILE A 206 -4.90 -2.88 -3.67
N GLU A 207 -6.10 -3.19 -3.16
CA GLU A 207 -6.43 -4.43 -2.44
C GLU A 207 -6.10 -5.67 -3.30
N GLY A 208 -6.56 -5.72 -4.55
CA GLY A 208 -6.26 -6.81 -5.47
C GLY A 208 -4.75 -6.99 -5.76
N ARG A 209 -3.97 -5.90 -5.73
CA ARG A 209 -2.50 -5.97 -5.83
C ARG A 209 -1.84 -6.41 -4.52
N LEU A 210 -2.37 -6.05 -3.35
CA LEU A 210 -1.90 -6.57 -2.07
C LEU A 210 -2.15 -8.09 -1.97
N LEU A 211 -3.33 -8.54 -2.41
CA LEU A 211 -3.68 -9.96 -2.46
C LEU A 211 -2.74 -10.75 -3.40
N LEU A 212 -2.42 -10.20 -4.58
CA LEU A 212 -1.43 -10.76 -5.49
C LEU A 212 -0.01 -10.76 -4.89
N LEU A 213 0.40 -9.65 -4.26
CA LEU A 213 1.68 -9.54 -3.55
C LEU A 213 1.83 -10.64 -2.50
N HIS A 214 0.84 -10.81 -1.62
CA HIS A 214 0.84 -11.88 -0.61
C HIS A 214 0.92 -13.27 -1.25
N LYS A 215 0.23 -13.49 -2.38
CA LYS A 215 0.29 -14.75 -3.14
C LYS A 215 1.68 -15.04 -3.72
N ARG A 216 2.41 -14.04 -4.23
CA ARG A 216 3.78 -14.22 -4.75
C ARG A 216 4.80 -14.37 -3.63
N LEU A 217 4.74 -13.47 -2.64
CA LEU A 217 5.68 -13.40 -1.53
C LEU A 217 5.65 -14.70 -0.71
N SER A 218 4.46 -15.16 -0.31
CA SER A 218 4.32 -16.43 0.41
C SER A 218 4.82 -17.64 -0.40
N ALA A 219 4.50 -17.72 -1.70
CA ALA A 219 4.95 -18.83 -2.55
C ALA A 219 6.48 -18.90 -2.67
N LEU A 220 7.16 -17.75 -2.82
CA LEU A 220 8.63 -17.67 -2.85
C LEU A 220 9.25 -18.01 -1.49
N LEU A 221 8.67 -17.52 -0.40
CA LEU A 221 9.14 -17.79 0.96
C LEU A 221 9.01 -19.28 1.32
N LEU A 222 7.89 -19.93 0.97
CA LEU A 222 7.68 -21.37 1.12
C LEU A 222 8.68 -22.17 0.27
N LYS A 223 8.92 -21.77 -0.99
CA LYS A 223 9.93 -22.39 -1.87
C LYS A 223 11.35 -22.32 -1.29
N GLN A 224 11.67 -21.26 -0.55
CA GLN A 224 12.96 -21.07 0.14
C GLN A 224 12.99 -21.64 1.57
N GLY A 225 11.92 -22.28 2.06
CA GLY A 225 11.84 -22.81 3.42
C GLY A 225 11.74 -21.76 4.52
N ASN A 226 11.51 -20.48 4.19
CA ASN A 226 11.33 -19.40 5.16
C ASN A 226 9.87 -19.38 5.67
N LEU A 227 9.53 -20.42 6.44
CA LEU A 227 8.16 -20.69 6.88
C LEU A 227 7.61 -19.59 7.80
N GLY A 228 8.44 -19.00 8.67
CA GLY A 228 7.98 -17.96 9.60
C GLY A 228 7.51 -16.68 8.90
N GLU A 229 8.26 -16.21 7.91
CA GLU A 229 7.86 -15.03 7.13
C GLU A 229 6.69 -15.35 6.19
N ALA A 230 6.64 -16.58 5.64
CA ALA A 230 5.51 -17.05 4.82
C ALA A 230 4.20 -17.10 5.61
N ILE A 231 4.23 -17.66 6.84
CA ILE A 231 3.10 -17.70 7.76
C ILE A 231 2.66 -16.28 8.09
N SER A 232 3.57 -15.39 8.51
CA SER A 232 3.23 -13.99 8.80
C SER A 232 2.58 -13.27 7.61
N CYS A 233 3.09 -13.49 6.39
CA CYS A 233 2.54 -12.92 5.16
C CYS A 233 1.14 -13.44 4.83
N LEU A 234 0.82 -14.68 5.19
CA LEU A 234 -0.46 -15.32 4.94
C LEU A 234 -1.48 -15.07 6.06
N GLU A 235 -1.04 -14.96 7.32
CA GLU A 235 -1.87 -14.53 8.45
C GLU A 235 -2.34 -13.08 8.25
N GLU A 236 -1.45 -12.18 7.81
CA GLU A 236 -1.80 -10.82 7.40
C GLU A 236 -2.79 -10.79 6.22
N ALA A 237 -2.65 -11.71 5.27
CA ALA A 237 -3.56 -11.80 4.13
C ALA A 237 -4.96 -12.31 4.53
N PHE A 238 -5.01 -13.35 5.38
CA PHE A 238 -6.25 -13.97 5.84
C PHE A 238 -7.05 -13.07 6.79
N ALA A 239 -6.37 -12.28 7.62
CA ALA A 239 -7.01 -11.31 8.51
C ALA A 239 -7.69 -10.13 7.77
N ARG A 240 -7.37 -9.91 6.49
CA ARG A 240 -8.00 -8.86 5.64
C ARG A 240 -9.15 -9.39 4.80
N ASP A 241 -9.05 -10.63 4.33
CA ASP A 241 -10.08 -11.29 3.53
C ASP A 241 -10.15 -12.78 3.92
N PRO A 242 -10.93 -13.12 4.96
CA PRO A 242 -10.99 -14.49 5.49
C PRO A 242 -11.78 -15.44 4.57
N PHE A 243 -12.47 -14.93 3.54
CA PHE A 243 -13.21 -15.73 2.56
C PHE A 243 -12.29 -16.34 1.49
N GLN A 244 -11.04 -15.86 1.39
CA GLN A 244 -10.06 -16.34 0.41
C GLN A 244 -9.51 -17.70 0.80
N GLU A 245 -10.24 -18.75 0.47
CA GLU A 245 -9.85 -20.14 0.72
C GLU A 245 -8.44 -20.50 0.24
N TRP A 246 -7.93 -19.85 -0.82
CA TRP A 246 -6.56 -20.11 -1.29
C TRP A 246 -5.51 -19.70 -0.25
N ILE A 247 -5.78 -18.66 0.56
CA ILE A 247 -4.93 -18.25 1.67
C ILE A 247 -5.00 -19.30 2.79
N CYS A 248 -6.21 -19.74 3.18
CA CYS A 248 -6.37 -20.82 4.16
C CYS A 248 -5.66 -22.11 3.72
N ARG A 249 -5.83 -22.53 2.45
CA ARG A 249 -5.13 -23.68 1.86
C ARG A 249 -3.60 -23.50 1.79
N ALA A 250 -3.10 -22.26 1.75
CA ALA A 250 -1.67 -21.97 1.86
C ALA A 250 -1.18 -21.97 3.32
N LEU A 251 -1.96 -21.39 4.25
CA LEU A 251 -1.70 -21.39 5.70
C LEU A 251 -1.63 -22.81 6.25
N MET A 252 -2.63 -23.65 5.98
CA MET A 252 -2.63 -25.05 6.44
C MET A 252 -1.38 -25.80 5.99
N LYS A 253 -0.90 -25.58 4.75
CA LYS A 253 0.34 -26.15 4.24
C LYS A 253 1.58 -25.59 4.95
N ALA A 254 1.64 -24.28 5.16
CA ALA A 254 2.73 -23.61 5.87
C ALA A 254 2.82 -24.07 7.33
N TYR A 255 1.69 -24.17 8.03
CA TYR A 255 1.60 -24.69 9.39
C TYR A 255 2.01 -26.17 9.47
N HIS A 256 1.57 -27.00 8.52
CA HIS A 256 1.99 -28.40 8.46
C HIS A 256 3.50 -28.54 8.25
N GLN A 257 4.08 -27.78 7.31
CA GLN A 257 5.54 -27.73 7.10
C GLN A 257 6.31 -27.22 8.33
N ALA A 258 5.71 -26.30 9.11
CA ALA A 258 6.28 -25.79 10.35
C ALA A 258 6.00 -26.67 11.60
N GLY A 259 5.31 -27.80 11.44
CA GLY A 259 4.89 -28.67 12.56
C GLY A 259 3.78 -28.09 13.46
N LEU A 260 3.22 -26.92 13.12
CA LEU A 260 2.24 -26.16 13.92
C LEU A 260 0.81 -26.72 13.77
N ARG A 261 0.65 -28.03 14.02
CA ARG A 261 -0.60 -28.77 13.77
C ARG A 261 -1.85 -28.13 14.37
N GLY A 262 -1.76 -27.59 15.60
CA GLY A 262 -2.88 -26.92 16.26
C GLY A 262 -3.41 -25.67 15.53
N LYS A 263 -2.60 -25.01 14.70
CA LYS A 263 -3.06 -23.89 13.84
C LYS A 263 -3.78 -24.35 12.57
N ILE A 264 -3.63 -25.61 12.15
CA ILE A 264 -4.29 -26.13 10.94
C ILE A 264 -5.81 -26.13 11.11
N GLN A 265 -6.30 -26.72 12.22
CA GLN A 265 -7.74 -26.73 12.51
C GLN A 265 -8.30 -25.32 12.67
N GLY A 266 -7.71 -24.47 13.52
CA GLY A 266 -8.23 -23.11 13.72
C GLY A 266 -8.31 -22.29 12.42
N CYS A 267 -7.36 -22.48 11.50
CA CYS A 267 -7.39 -21.84 10.18
C CYS A 267 -8.53 -22.33 9.27
N PHE A 268 -8.93 -23.60 9.38
CA PHE A 268 -10.06 -24.16 8.65
C PHE A 268 -11.39 -23.75 9.29
N ASP A 269 -11.48 -23.84 10.61
CA ASP A 269 -12.69 -23.50 11.37
C ASP A 269 -13.05 -22.01 11.19
N SER A 270 -12.07 -21.08 11.27
CA SER A 270 -12.31 -19.65 11.02
C SER A 270 -12.71 -19.34 9.56
N LEU A 271 -12.19 -20.09 8.58
CA LEU A 271 -12.64 -19.95 7.18
C LEU A 271 -14.10 -20.39 7.05
N LYS A 272 -14.44 -21.58 7.58
CA LYS A 272 -15.79 -22.11 7.52
C LYS A 272 -16.79 -21.20 8.21
N GLU A 273 -16.44 -20.67 9.39
CA GLU A 273 -17.27 -19.73 10.12
C GLU A 273 -17.53 -18.46 9.30
N SER A 274 -16.48 -17.87 8.70
CA SER A 274 -16.59 -16.67 7.87
C SER A 274 -17.48 -16.90 6.62
N LEU A 275 -17.25 -17.98 5.89
CA LEU A 275 -18.05 -18.34 4.70
C LEU A 275 -19.52 -18.62 5.04
N HIS A 276 -19.79 -19.26 6.19
CA HIS A 276 -21.16 -19.54 6.62
C HIS A 276 -21.88 -18.28 7.11
N GLN A 277 -21.23 -17.41 7.90
CA GLN A 277 -21.87 -16.24 8.50
C GLN A 277 -22.19 -15.15 7.47
N GLU A 278 -21.24 -14.83 6.58
CA GLU A 278 -21.36 -13.68 5.67
C GLU A 278 -21.90 -14.05 4.27
N LEU A 279 -21.64 -15.28 3.80
CA LEU A 279 -22.00 -15.71 2.45
C LEU A 279 -23.01 -16.88 2.41
N ASN A 280 -23.29 -17.52 3.56
CA ASN A 280 -24.12 -18.73 3.67
C ASN A 280 -23.69 -19.84 2.68
N VAL A 281 -22.37 -20.08 2.59
CA VAL A 281 -21.78 -21.18 1.79
C VAL A 281 -20.83 -22.04 2.63
N GLU A 282 -20.68 -23.30 2.22
CA GLU A 282 -19.66 -24.22 2.74
C GLU A 282 -18.33 -24.05 1.96
N PRO A 283 -17.17 -24.42 2.54
CA PRO A 283 -15.88 -24.40 1.84
C PRO A 283 -15.84 -25.31 0.60
N ASP A 284 -15.00 -24.96 -0.38
CA ASP A 284 -14.74 -25.79 -1.58
C ASP A 284 -14.17 -27.16 -1.17
N PRO A 285 -14.57 -28.26 -1.85
CA PRO A 285 -14.09 -29.60 -1.53
C PRO A 285 -12.56 -29.72 -1.41
N ARG A 286 -11.78 -28.98 -2.22
CA ARG A 286 -10.30 -29.01 -2.18
C ARG A 286 -9.73 -28.39 -0.90
N THR A 287 -10.51 -27.58 -0.19
CA THR A 287 -10.17 -27.07 1.14
C THR A 287 -10.42 -28.16 2.19
N CYS A 288 -11.58 -28.80 2.14
CA CYS A 288 -11.97 -29.89 3.03
C CYS A 288 -11.02 -31.10 2.89
N ASP A 289 -10.75 -31.55 1.66
CA ASP A 289 -9.82 -32.64 1.35
C ASP A 289 -8.41 -32.36 1.89
N LEU A 290 -7.94 -31.11 1.74
CA LEU A 290 -6.63 -30.69 2.23
C LEU A 290 -6.58 -30.65 3.77
N TYR A 291 -7.65 -30.16 4.42
CA TYR A 291 -7.76 -30.16 5.88
C TYR A 291 -7.73 -31.59 6.45
N ILE A 292 -8.54 -32.50 5.86
CA ILE A 292 -8.58 -33.91 6.25
C ILE A 292 -7.21 -34.56 6.04
N HIS A 293 -6.58 -34.36 4.88
CA HIS A 293 -5.27 -34.93 4.58
C HIS A 293 -4.18 -34.45 5.55
N LEU A 294 -4.08 -33.15 5.81
CA LEU A 294 -3.04 -32.59 6.69
C LEU A 294 -3.27 -32.89 8.17
N SER A 295 -4.51 -33.18 8.58
CA SER A 295 -4.85 -33.67 9.91
C SER A 295 -4.49 -35.15 10.08
N ASN A 296 -4.87 -36.00 9.11
CA ASN A 296 -4.60 -37.44 9.14
C ASN A 296 -3.11 -37.76 8.99
N ALA A 297 -2.37 -37.00 8.18
CA ALA A 297 -0.90 -37.08 8.10
C ALA A 297 -0.17 -36.72 9.42
N GLY A 298 -0.92 -36.32 10.46
CA GLY A 298 -0.42 -36.17 11.81
C GLY A 298 -0.44 -37.45 12.66
N GLN A 299 -1.26 -38.45 12.31
CA GLN A 299 -1.36 -39.70 13.07
C GLN A 299 -0.20 -40.63 12.69
N PRO A 300 0.61 -41.14 13.65
CA PRO A 300 1.51 -42.24 13.37
C PRO A 300 0.69 -43.53 13.13
N ASP A 301 1.10 -44.36 12.17
CA ASP A 301 0.50 -45.68 11.92
C ASP A 301 0.64 -46.58 13.14
N GLY A 302 -0.38 -46.58 13.99
CA GLY A 302 -0.25 -47.10 15.34
C GLY A 302 -1.55 -47.23 16.10
N TYR A 303 -2.55 -47.93 15.54
CA TYR A 303 -3.48 -48.82 16.27
C TYR A 303 -4.31 -49.69 15.30
N HIS A 304 -3.67 -50.32 14.30
CA HIS A 304 -4.31 -51.42 13.56
C HIS A 304 -4.40 -52.65 14.48
N ASN A 305 -5.55 -52.81 15.14
CA ASN A 305 -5.77 -53.78 16.18
C ASN A 305 -5.78 -55.22 15.64
N ARG A 306 -4.62 -55.89 15.61
CA ARG A 306 -4.52 -57.36 15.40
C ARG A 306 -5.02 -58.08 16.67
N GLY A 307 -6.34 -58.03 16.86
CA GLY A 307 -7.03 -58.39 18.10
C GLY A 307 -8.09 -59.49 17.96
N ASP A 308 -8.22 -60.15 16.81
CA ASP A 308 -8.87 -61.47 16.74
C ASP A 308 -8.21 -62.36 15.66
N ALA A 309 -7.78 -63.55 16.08
CA ALA A 309 -7.06 -64.52 15.26
C ALA A 309 -7.26 -65.96 15.79
N GLY A 310 -8.53 -66.36 15.96
CA GLY A 310 -8.98 -67.75 15.79
C GLY A 310 -8.28 -68.84 16.61
N LEU A 311 -8.63 -68.97 17.90
CA LEU A 311 -8.34 -70.17 18.67
C LEU A 311 -9.33 -71.31 18.35
N GLN A 312 -8.97 -72.19 17.41
CA GLN A 312 -9.59 -73.52 17.27
C GLN A 312 -8.59 -74.65 16.99
N ARG A 313 -8.39 -75.52 18.02
CA ARG A 313 -7.96 -76.94 17.91
C ARG A 313 -6.49 -77.13 17.41
N ILE A 314 -5.79 -78.28 17.48
CA ILE A 314 -5.91 -79.68 17.96
C ILE A 314 -4.44 -80.18 18.24
N ASN A 315 -4.06 -81.27 18.94
CA ASN A 315 -4.72 -82.27 19.81
C ASN A 315 -3.65 -83.05 20.64
N SER A 316 -3.80 -83.19 21.96
CA SER A 316 -3.17 -84.25 22.79
C SER A 316 -3.75 -84.25 24.23
N GLY A 317 -3.88 -85.37 24.94
CA GLY A 317 -3.65 -86.74 24.51
C GLY A 317 -3.20 -87.68 25.64
N SER A 318 -4.11 -88.04 26.56
CA SER A 318 -4.02 -89.20 27.45
C SER A 318 -5.36 -89.45 28.14
#